data_AF-A0A969HWM1-F1
#
_entry.id   AF-A0A969HWM1-F1
#
_cell.length_a   1.000
_cell.length_b   1.000
_cell.length_c   1.000
_cell.angle_alpha   90.00
_cell.angle_beta   90.00
_cell.angle_gamma   90.00
#
_symmetry.space_group_name_H-M   'P 1'
#
loop_
_entity.id
_entity.type
_entity.pdbx_description
1 polymer ?
#
loop_
_entity_poly.entity_id
_entity_poly.type
_entity_poly.pdbx_seq_one_letter_code
_entity_poly.pdbx_strand_id
1 'polypeptide(L)'
;MRELPKQQAAPHAARPGDAAGSAQHHWILSATTATCLLWVLVAGYTVVFSLASSAKYGWFGQGHDLALHHQAIWNTTQGRIFEVSGFVYPPLLFGYDPYLIELLVVPFYALVPSVHTLFVLQTLALAAGGGWQYGIWRGRRASVRGGHC
;
A
#
# COMPACT_ATOMS: atom_id res chain seq x y z
N MET A 1 38.98 52.50 19.99
CA MET A 1 37.91 51.49 19.81
C MET A 1 36.69 52.21 19.27
N ARG A 2 36.28 51.91 18.03
CA ARG A 2 35.19 52.59 17.31
C ARG A 2 33.98 51.67 17.37
N GLU A 3 32.95 52.06 18.12
CA GLU A 3 31.72 51.27 18.20
C GLU A 3 30.99 51.31 16.84
N LEU A 4 30.61 50.12 16.35
CA LEU A 4 29.80 49.96 15.15
C LEU A 4 28.31 50.18 15.50
N PRO A 5 27.54 50.90 14.67
CA PRO A 5 26.13 51.15 14.95
C PRO A 5 25.30 49.87 14.81
N LYS A 6 24.40 49.65 15.78
CA LYS A 6 23.39 48.59 15.77
C LYS A 6 22.51 48.74 14.52
N GLN A 7 22.52 47.73 13.64
CA GLN A 7 21.53 47.59 12.58
C GLN A 7 20.14 47.42 13.19
N GLN A 8 19.31 48.46 13.08
CA GLN A 8 17.87 48.38 13.33
C GLN A 8 17.22 47.59 12.19
N ALA A 9 16.64 46.44 12.51
CA ALA A 9 15.86 45.63 11.57
C ALA A 9 14.62 46.41 11.13
N ALA A 10 14.47 46.61 9.81
CA ALA A 10 13.28 47.20 9.21
C ALA A 10 12.06 46.29 9.42
N PRO A 11 10.85 46.83 9.61
CA PRO A 11 9.64 46.04 9.67
C PRO A 11 9.43 45.33 8.32
N HIS A 12 9.30 44.00 8.37
CA HIS A 12 8.97 43.16 7.23
C HIS A 12 7.69 43.69 6.57
N ALA A 13 7.83 44.27 5.37
CA ALA A 13 6.70 44.63 4.53
C ALA A 13 5.88 43.37 4.22
N ALA A 14 4.57 43.44 4.49
CA ALA A 14 3.62 42.38 4.16
C ALA A 14 3.69 42.08 2.65
N ARG A 15 3.76 40.79 2.31
CA ARG A 15 3.83 40.34 0.91
C ARG A 15 2.51 40.70 0.20
N PRO A 16 2.55 41.35 -0.98
CA PRO A 16 1.36 41.56 -1.80
C PRO A 16 0.98 40.23 -2.47
N GLY A 17 0.28 39.39 -1.71
CA GLY A 17 -0.21 38.07 -2.13
C GLY A 17 -1.41 37.58 -1.32
N ASP A 18 -1.67 38.18 -0.15
CA ASP A 18 -2.72 37.76 0.77
C ASP A 18 -4.16 38.15 0.31
N ALA A 19 -4.29 38.82 -0.83
CA ALA A 19 -5.57 39.31 -1.37
C ALA A 19 -6.13 38.49 -2.55
N ALA A 20 -5.61 37.29 -2.81
CA ALA A 20 -6.23 36.35 -3.73
C ALA A 20 -7.08 35.35 -2.93
N GLY A 21 -8.31 35.73 -2.63
CA GLY A 21 -9.36 34.84 -2.12
C GLY A 21 -9.64 33.74 -3.14
N SER A 22 -8.84 32.68 -3.12
CA SER A 22 -9.22 31.41 -3.72
C SER A 22 -10.40 30.89 -2.91
N ALA A 23 -11.59 30.92 -3.53
CA ALA A 23 -12.75 30.20 -3.02
C ALA A 23 -12.38 28.72 -3.03
N GLN A 24 -11.75 28.26 -1.94
CA GLN A 24 -11.49 26.87 -1.71
C GLN A 24 -12.85 26.20 -1.55
N HIS A 25 -13.33 25.59 -2.63
CA HIS A 25 -14.45 24.66 -2.60
C HIS A 25 -14.04 23.50 -1.67
N HIS A 26 -14.26 23.69 -0.37
CA HIS A 26 -14.06 22.66 0.62
C HIS A 26 -15.16 21.63 0.42
N TRP A 27 -14.86 20.56 -0.29
CA TRP A 27 -15.69 19.37 -0.24
C TRP A 27 -15.60 18.80 1.18
N ILE A 28 -16.45 19.31 2.07
CA ILE A 28 -16.54 18.88 3.47
C ILE A 28 -17.30 17.55 3.47
N LEU A 29 -16.62 16.48 3.07
CA LEU A 29 -17.09 15.14 3.38
C LEU A 29 -16.98 14.94 4.89
N SER A 30 -18.04 14.45 5.51
CA SER A 30 -17.98 14.05 6.92
C SER A 30 -16.91 12.96 7.10
N ALA A 31 -16.28 12.90 8.27
CA ALA A 31 -15.26 11.87 8.55
C ALA A 31 -15.82 10.44 8.34
N THR A 32 -17.10 10.25 8.67
CA THR A 32 -17.83 8.99 8.46
C THR A 32 -17.99 8.69 6.98
N THR A 33 -18.45 9.67 6.18
CA THR A 33 -18.60 9.51 4.73
C THR A 33 -17.27 9.20 4.07
N ALA A 34 -16.19 9.89 4.45
CA ALA A 34 -14.86 9.64 3.93
C ALA A 34 -14.35 8.22 4.27
N THR A 35 -14.61 7.75 5.49
CA THR A 35 -14.22 6.39 5.91
C THR A 35 -15.02 5.32 5.17
N CYS A 36 -16.33 5.51 5.03
CA CYS A 36 -17.18 4.59 4.28
C CYS A 36 -16.75 4.51 2.82
N LEU A 37 -16.55 5.67 2.17
CA LEU A 37 -16.09 5.75 0.79
C LEU A 37 -14.74 5.05 0.61
N LEU A 38 -13.80 5.25 1.53
CA LEU A 38 -12.51 4.56 1.49
C LEU A 38 -12.69 3.03 1.50
N TRP A 39 -13.48 2.49 2.42
CA TRP A 39 -13.68 1.04 2.50
C TRP A 39 -14.43 0.47 1.29
N VAL A 40 -15.37 1.23 0.73
CA VAL A 40 -16.01 0.87 -0.55
C VAL A 40 -15.00 0.82 -1.68
N LEU A 41 -14.10 1.80 -1.76
CA LEU A 41 -13.04 1.81 -2.79
C LEU A 41 -12.02 0.69 -2.58
N VAL A 42 -11.64 0.39 -1.34
CA VAL A 42 -10.76 -0.74 -1.00
C VAL A 42 -11.40 -2.06 -1.45
N ALA A 43 -12.65 -2.31 -1.05
CA ALA A 43 -13.37 -3.52 -1.42
C ALA A 43 -13.56 -3.62 -2.95
N GLY A 44 -13.97 -2.52 -3.59
CA GLY A 44 -14.14 -2.45 -5.05
C GLY A 44 -12.83 -2.72 -5.79
N TYR A 45 -11.72 -2.10 -5.37
CA TYR A 45 -10.40 -2.33 -5.94
C TYR A 45 -9.99 -3.80 -5.82
N THR A 46 -10.11 -4.39 -4.62
CA THR A 46 -9.79 -5.81 -4.39
C THR A 46 -10.57 -6.71 -5.33
N VAL A 47 -11.89 -6.52 -5.45
CA VAL A 47 -12.74 -7.34 -6.32
C VAL A 47 -12.34 -7.18 -7.79
N VAL A 48 -12.27 -5.95 -8.28
CA VAL A 48 -11.98 -5.66 -9.70
C VAL A 48 -10.62 -6.22 -10.10
N PHE A 49 -9.57 -5.97 -9.32
CA PHE A 49 -8.23 -6.45 -9.66
C PHE A 49 -8.07 -7.96 -9.49
N SER A 50 -8.71 -8.57 -8.49
CA SER A 50 -8.71 -10.03 -8.36
C SER A 50 -9.35 -10.70 -9.57
N LEU A 51 -10.50 -10.19 -10.02
CA LEU A 51 -11.20 -10.71 -11.20
C LEU A 51 -10.39 -10.47 -12.48
N ALA A 52 -9.81 -9.27 -12.65
CA ALA A 52 -8.97 -8.97 -13.80
C ALA A 52 -7.71 -9.86 -13.87
N SER A 53 -7.03 -10.10 -12.73
CA SER A 53 -5.90 -11.03 -12.65
C SER A 53 -6.32 -12.47 -12.98
N SER A 54 -7.50 -12.88 -12.51
CA SER A 54 -8.09 -14.21 -12.78
C SER A 54 -8.44 -14.38 -14.25
N ALA A 55 -9.06 -13.39 -14.88
CA ALA A 55 -9.36 -13.39 -16.31
C ALA A 55 -8.07 -13.46 -17.14
N LYS A 56 -7.06 -12.65 -16.79
CA LYS A 56 -5.74 -12.68 -17.41
C LYS A 56 -5.07 -14.06 -17.27
N TYR A 57 -5.24 -14.72 -16.12
CA TYR A 57 -4.77 -16.10 -15.92
C TYR A 57 -5.51 -17.11 -16.81
N GLY A 58 -6.83 -17.00 -16.93
CA GLY A 58 -7.64 -17.84 -17.81
C GLY A 58 -7.27 -17.71 -19.30
N TRP A 59 -6.70 -16.57 -19.71
CA TRP A 59 -6.18 -16.36 -21.06
C TRP A 59 -4.68 -16.67 -21.20
N PHE A 60 -4.08 -17.36 -20.24
CA PHE A 60 -2.63 -17.66 -20.22
C PHE A 60 -1.75 -16.41 -20.35
N GLY A 61 -2.25 -15.24 -19.97
CA GLY A 61 -1.52 -13.97 -20.05
C GLY A 61 -0.61 -13.70 -18.86
N GLN A 62 -0.49 -14.63 -17.91
CA GLN A 62 0.37 -14.49 -16.73
C GLN A 62 1.80 -14.90 -17.05
N GLY A 63 2.76 -14.27 -16.37
CA GLY A 63 4.19 -14.52 -16.57
C GLY A 63 4.70 -15.76 -15.84
N HIS A 64 5.97 -16.06 -16.08
CA HIS A 64 6.70 -17.16 -15.45
C HIS A 64 6.70 -17.06 -13.92
N ASP A 65 6.86 -15.85 -13.37
CA ASP A 65 6.95 -15.61 -11.93
C ASP A 65 5.75 -16.18 -11.17
N LEU A 66 4.53 -16.05 -11.71
CA LEU A 66 3.33 -16.59 -11.07
C LEU A 66 3.46 -18.10 -10.83
N ALA A 67 4.01 -18.85 -11.79
CA ALA A 67 4.18 -20.29 -11.66
C ALA A 67 5.22 -20.64 -10.58
N LEU A 68 6.33 -19.90 -10.51
CA LEU A 68 7.36 -20.10 -9.49
C LEU A 68 6.82 -19.86 -8.08
N HIS A 69 6.19 -18.70 -7.85
CA HIS A 69 5.63 -18.35 -6.53
C HIS A 69 4.51 -19.30 -6.12
N HIS A 70 3.62 -19.64 -7.05
CA HIS A 70 2.54 -20.58 -6.78
C HIS A 70 3.09 -21.97 -6.41
N GLN A 71 4.11 -22.45 -7.12
CA GLN A 71 4.77 -23.71 -6.81
C GLN A 71 5.48 -23.67 -5.46
N ALA A 72 6.20 -22.59 -5.15
CA ALA A 72 6.90 -22.42 -3.88
C ALA A 72 5.91 -22.46 -2.69
N ILE A 73 4.79 -21.75 -2.80
CA ILE A 73 3.74 -21.74 -1.78
C ILE A 73 3.10 -23.13 -1.66
N TRP A 74 2.73 -23.75 -2.78
CA TRP A 74 2.18 -25.11 -2.78
C TRP A 74 3.14 -26.08 -2.10
N ASN A 75 4.41 -26.14 -2.52
CA ASN A 75 5.40 -27.04 -1.95
C ASN A 75 5.62 -26.79 -0.45
N THR A 76 5.56 -25.53 -0.01
CA THR A 76 5.63 -25.19 1.42
C THR A 76 4.45 -25.78 2.19
N THR A 77 3.22 -25.76 1.65
CA THR A 77 2.07 -26.47 2.28
C THR A 77 2.28 -27.99 2.36
N GLN A 78 3.13 -28.55 1.49
CA GLN A 78 3.48 -29.98 1.47
C GLN A 78 4.76 -30.31 2.28
N GLY A 79 5.29 -29.36 3.06
CA GLY A 79 6.49 -29.54 3.89
C GLY A 79 7.82 -29.32 3.16
N ARG A 80 7.81 -28.93 1.88
CA ARG A 80 9.01 -28.57 1.09
C ARG A 80 9.12 -27.06 0.96
N ILE A 81 9.72 -26.44 1.98
CA ILE A 81 9.73 -24.97 2.13
C ILE A 81 10.44 -24.31 0.94
N PHE A 82 9.72 -23.44 0.23
CA PHE A 82 10.20 -22.65 -0.93
C PHE A 82 10.78 -23.44 -2.10
N GLU A 83 10.53 -24.75 -2.18
CA GLU A 83 11.07 -25.57 -3.27
C GLU A 83 10.38 -25.25 -4.60
N VAL A 84 11.16 -25.12 -5.67
CA VAL A 84 10.65 -24.88 -7.04
C VAL A 84 11.41 -25.73 -8.05
N SER A 85 10.73 -26.17 -9.10
CA SER A 85 11.35 -26.96 -10.19
C SER A 85 11.91 -26.08 -11.32
N GLY A 86 11.66 -24.76 -11.28
CA GLY A 86 12.15 -23.83 -12.29
C GLY A 86 13.64 -23.51 -12.18
N PHE A 87 14.30 -23.91 -11.08
CA PHE A 87 15.71 -23.67 -10.85
C PHE A 87 16.50 -24.97 -10.73
N VAL A 88 17.69 -24.99 -11.34
CA VAL A 88 18.56 -26.17 -11.38
C VAL A 88 19.37 -26.30 -10.08
N TYR A 89 19.96 -25.22 -9.58
CA TYR A 89 20.70 -25.24 -8.31
C TYR A 89 20.91 -23.81 -7.75
N PRO A 90 20.37 -23.47 -6.56
CA PRO A 90 19.53 -24.28 -5.68
C PRO A 90 18.07 -24.39 -6.19
N PRO A 91 17.36 -25.51 -5.98
CA PRO A 91 15.95 -25.67 -6.34
C PRO A 91 15.02 -24.97 -5.33
N LEU A 92 15.44 -23.80 -4.84
CA LEU A 92 14.77 -23.03 -3.79
C LEU A 92 14.57 -21.63 -4.32
N LEU A 93 13.33 -21.15 -4.29
CA LEU A 93 13.03 -19.76 -4.62
C LEU A 93 13.83 -18.81 -3.71
N PHE A 94 13.95 -19.19 -2.44
CA PHE A 94 14.74 -18.48 -1.42
C PHE A 94 16.24 -18.33 -1.78
N GLY A 95 16.79 -19.23 -2.60
CA GLY A 95 18.20 -19.18 -2.99
C GLY A 95 18.54 -18.10 -4.03
N TYR A 96 17.52 -17.56 -4.71
CA TYR A 96 17.66 -16.47 -5.68
C TYR A 96 17.05 -15.19 -5.13
N ASP A 97 15.78 -15.25 -4.68
CA ASP A 97 15.03 -14.11 -4.20
C ASP A 97 14.26 -14.46 -2.90
N PRO A 98 14.61 -13.84 -1.75
CA PRO A 98 14.03 -14.21 -0.47
C PRO A 98 12.64 -13.56 -0.27
N TYR A 99 11.60 -14.15 -0.86
CA TYR A 99 10.20 -13.72 -0.69
C TYR A 99 9.55 -14.27 0.59
N LEU A 100 10.09 -13.91 1.76
CA LEU A 100 9.60 -14.39 3.06
C LEU A 100 8.12 -14.06 3.33
N ILE A 101 7.58 -13.04 2.66
CA ILE A 101 6.17 -12.67 2.75
C ILE A 101 5.22 -13.80 2.32
N GLU A 102 5.68 -14.73 1.48
CA GLU A 102 4.89 -15.89 1.06
C GLU A 102 4.53 -16.82 2.24
N LEU A 103 5.34 -16.86 3.31
CA LEU A 103 5.01 -17.63 4.51
C LEU A 103 3.73 -17.12 5.18
N LEU A 104 3.42 -15.82 5.06
CA LEU A 104 2.16 -15.26 5.54
C LEU A 104 0.97 -15.69 4.67
N VAL A 105 1.20 -16.06 3.42
CA VAL A 105 0.19 -16.49 2.45
C VAL A 105 -0.14 -17.98 2.61
N VAL A 106 0.85 -18.80 2.98
CA VAL A 106 0.75 -20.26 3.19
C VAL A 106 -0.51 -20.69 3.95
N PRO A 107 -0.87 -20.15 5.13
CA PRO A 107 -2.05 -20.63 5.87
C PRO A 107 -3.36 -20.39 5.11
N PHE A 108 -3.49 -19.28 4.42
CA PHE A 108 -4.70 -18.97 3.63
C PHE A 108 -4.78 -19.85 2.38
N TYR A 109 -3.64 -20.07 1.73
CA TYR A 109 -3.56 -20.95 0.57
C TYR A 109 -3.80 -22.41 0.95
N ALA A 110 -3.37 -22.86 2.13
CA ALA A 110 -3.65 -24.21 2.63
C ALA A 110 -5.16 -24.48 2.82
N LEU A 111 -5.94 -23.45 3.15
CA LEU A 111 -7.40 -23.56 3.26
C LEU A 111 -8.07 -23.63 1.88
N VAL A 112 -7.60 -22.83 0.92
CA VAL A 112 -8.14 -22.77 -0.45
C VAL A 112 -6.97 -22.74 -1.45
N PRO A 113 -6.47 -23.91 -1.88
CA PRO A 113 -5.27 -23.99 -2.72
C PRO A 113 -5.60 -23.66 -4.18
N SER A 114 -5.59 -22.37 -4.49
CA SER A 114 -5.91 -21.86 -5.81
C SER A 114 -5.09 -20.62 -6.12
N VAL A 115 -4.69 -20.45 -7.38
CA VAL A 115 -4.07 -19.22 -7.89
C VAL A 115 -4.98 -18.01 -7.64
N HIS A 116 -6.30 -18.20 -7.66
CA HIS A 116 -7.28 -17.15 -7.39
C HIS A 116 -7.18 -16.63 -5.94
N THR A 117 -6.87 -17.51 -4.99
CA THR A 117 -6.60 -17.13 -3.60
C THR A 117 -5.42 -16.17 -3.53
N LEU A 118 -4.35 -16.44 -4.30
CA LEU A 118 -3.18 -15.55 -4.37
C LEU A 118 -3.54 -14.18 -4.94
N PHE A 119 -4.38 -14.12 -5.98
CA PHE A 119 -4.85 -12.86 -6.55
C PHE A 119 -5.67 -12.03 -5.56
N VAL A 120 -6.52 -12.67 -4.77
CA VAL A 120 -7.27 -12.00 -3.70
C VAL A 120 -6.32 -11.48 -2.62
N LEU A 121 -5.39 -12.29 -2.16
CA LEU A 121 -4.48 -11.90 -1.08
C LEU A 121 -3.52 -10.79 -1.48
N GLN A 122 -2.93 -10.84 -2.68
CA GLN A 122 -2.04 -9.77 -3.15
C GLN A 122 -2.79 -8.45 -3.33
N THR A 123 -4.02 -8.48 -3.85
CA THR A 123 -4.81 -7.26 -4.07
C THR A 123 -5.33 -6.68 -2.76
N LEU A 124 -5.70 -7.53 -1.80
CA LEU A 124 -5.99 -7.11 -0.43
C LEU A 124 -4.79 -6.45 0.23
N ALA A 125 -3.59 -7.02 0.10
CA ALA A 125 -2.37 -6.45 0.67
C ALA A 125 -2.09 -5.04 0.10
N LEU A 126 -2.24 -4.86 -1.22
CA LEU A 126 -2.10 -3.55 -1.87
C LEU A 126 -3.18 -2.57 -1.42
N ALA A 127 -4.45 -3.00 -1.36
CA ALA A 127 -5.56 -2.16 -0.95
C ALA A 127 -5.48 -1.74 0.53
N ALA A 128 -5.01 -2.63 1.39
CA ALA A 128 -4.76 -2.35 2.81
C ALA A 128 -3.74 -1.22 3.01
N GLY A 129 -2.76 -1.08 2.10
CA GLY A 129 -1.84 0.05 2.08
C GLY A 129 -2.54 1.41 1.98
N GLY A 130 -3.66 1.49 1.26
CA GLY A 130 -4.50 2.70 1.20
C GLY A 130 -5.19 3.01 2.54
N GLY A 131 -5.72 1.98 3.21
CA GLY A 131 -6.30 2.09 4.55
C GLY A 131 -5.29 2.56 5.59
N TRP A 132 -4.08 2.00 5.56
CA TRP A 132 -2.98 2.38 6.44
C TRP A 132 -2.59 3.87 6.30
N GLN A 133 -2.41 4.34 5.06
CA GLN A 133 -2.09 5.73 4.78
C GLN A 133 -3.17 6.70 5.29
N TYR A 134 -4.44 6.35 5.10
CA TYR A 134 -5.56 7.13 5.65
C TYR A 134 -5.53 7.19 7.18
N GLY A 135 -5.21 6.07 7.85
CA GLY A 135 -5.03 6.00 9.30
C GLY A 135 -3.94 6.96 9.80
N ILE A 136 -2.76 6.93 9.19
CA ILE A 136 -1.65 7.85 9.52
C ILE A 136 -2.09 9.30 9.37
N TRP A 137 -2.73 9.63 8.25
CA TRP A 137 -3.19 10.98 7.99
C TRP A 137 -4.22 11.47 9.00
N ARG A 138 -5.17 10.60 9.40
CA ARG A 138 -6.13 10.94 10.46
C ARG A 138 -5.45 11.19 11.80
N GLY A 139 -4.47 10.35 12.16
CA GLY A 139 -3.68 10.52 13.39
C GLY A 139 -2.96 11.87 13.44
N ARG A 140 -2.33 12.27 12.32
CA ARG A 140 -1.64 13.57 12.22
C ARG A 140 -2.58 14.77 12.42
N ARG A 141 -3.78 14.74 11.82
CA ARG A 141 -4.78 15.82 12.01
C ARG A 141 -5.26 15.92 13.46
N ALA A 142 -5.44 14.79 14.14
CA ALA A 142 -5.86 14.78 15.53
C ALA A 142 -4.80 15.42 16.43
N SER A 143 -3.51 15.12 16.20
CA SER A 143 -2.39 15.70 16.94
C SER A 143 -2.28 17.22 16.77
N VAL A 144 -2.45 17.76 15.55
CA VAL A 144 -2.38 19.22 15.30
C VAL A 144 -3.49 19.97 16.04
N ARG A 145 -4.70 19.40 16.12
CA ARG A 145 -5.81 20.03 16.85
C ARG A 145 -5.63 20.04 18.37
N GLY A 146 -4.89 19.09 18.92
CA GLY A 146 -4.64 18.98 20.37
C GLY A 146 -3.47 19.82 20.91
N GLY A 147 -2.61 20.38 20.05
CA GLY A 147 -1.43 21.15 20.44
C GLY A 147 -1.64 22.67 20.55
N HIS A 148 -2.88 23.15 20.51
CA HIS A 148 -3.23 24.58 20.57
C HIS A 148 -3.85 24.99 21.93
N CYS A 149 -3.43 24.35 23.02
CA CYS A 149 -3.80 24.75 24.39
C CYS A 149 -2.58 25.23 25.17
#